data_AF-A0A6B2L1H5-F1
#
_entry.id   AF-A0A6B2L1H5-F1
#
_cell.length_a   1.000
_cell.length_b   1.000
_cell.length_c   1.000
_cell.angle_alpha   90.00
_cell.angle_beta   90.00
_cell.angle_gamma   90.00
#
_symmetry.space_group_name_H-M   'P 1'
#
loop_
_entity.id
_entity.type
_entity.pdbx_description
1 polymer ?
#
loop_
_entity_poly.entity_id
_entity_poly.type
_entity_poly.pdbx_seq_one_letter_code
_entity_poly.pdbx_strand_id
1 'polypeptide(L)'
;MCHGNFQLDLGPHMNFIVGSNGSGKSAVLVALTVCLGASAKFTNRSSNMGQLVMRGKSSALVSVTMRNRGDEAYKPEEYGKSIVVERRIRADGGSSYSLKNAKGKVVSTKRTELKLILEQFNIQIDNPCSILMQDTSREFLNKFTPKNKYKFFLLATELAQIKSDFDFIATQVATVESILQRKSKRIADCKANTESLQKEAEEHHRLQGLSEEITILNSKLVWLYARETEAMLKATEEKIAEWVGVEEKIKAKLNASKEEKEKVHEMYEKETALVAEIQNSGAHVEAEKGKLNDARRLLNTEVQKIDTCIKDIKTRITHVGTRKKRVEEFINLQQTQEVDKIKKINEQKKAKIEQNLLEIQNINKKVEEIALEKKATDESIAKLDEALSNLRNEMKQKDHKIEGLKRKSAELVEGKQNRARLFGPDTIKILNLIAKFKASFSSPPIGPIGLLIQVNDPQWVIAVEAALHGLLEAYICTNSQDTKHFVEI
;
A
#
# COMPACT_ATOMS: atom_id res chain seq x y z
N MET A 1 32.94 -36.66 -2.94
CA MET A 1 33.85 -36.68 -1.75
C MET A 1 33.97 -38.10 -1.20
N CYS A 2 34.99 -38.40 -0.39
CA CYS A 2 35.36 -39.78 0.01
C CYS A 2 34.93 -40.17 1.44
N HIS A 3 34.45 -39.22 2.24
CA HIS A 3 34.19 -39.40 3.66
C HIS A 3 32.69 -39.53 3.93
N GLY A 4 32.28 -40.61 4.63
CA GLY A 4 30.90 -40.81 5.07
C GLY A 4 30.58 -40.10 6.38
N ASN A 5 31.46 -40.23 7.37
CA ASN A 5 31.48 -39.45 8.62
C ASN A 5 32.94 -39.17 8.97
N PHE A 6 33.31 -37.91 9.14
CA PHE A 6 34.69 -37.50 9.39
C PHE A 6 34.69 -36.26 10.29
N GLN A 7 35.47 -36.33 11.36
CA GLN A 7 35.70 -35.23 12.28
C GLN A 7 37.21 -35.02 12.40
N LEU A 8 37.62 -33.75 12.41
CA LEU A 8 39.01 -33.34 12.54
C LEU A 8 39.09 -32.16 13.49
N ASP A 9 39.84 -32.31 14.57
CA ASP A 9 40.12 -31.24 15.51
C ASP A 9 41.44 -30.56 15.11
N LEU A 10 41.40 -29.24 14.94
CA LEU A 10 42.55 -28.43 14.54
C LEU A 10 43.11 -27.67 15.75
N GLY A 11 44.44 -27.63 15.86
CA GLY A 11 45.17 -26.80 16.80
C GLY A 11 45.27 -25.32 16.37
N PRO A 12 45.70 -24.43 17.27
CA PRO A 12 45.61 -22.97 17.11
C PRO A 12 46.60 -22.33 16.13
N HIS A 13 47.69 -23.03 15.74
CA HIS A 13 48.76 -22.44 14.93
C HIS A 13 49.00 -23.23 13.64
N MET A 14 49.64 -24.38 13.74
CA MET A 14 50.03 -25.19 12.60
C MET A 14 49.44 -26.59 12.71
N ASN A 15 48.86 -27.06 11.62
CA ASN A 15 48.19 -28.36 11.53
C ASN A 15 48.74 -29.14 10.33
N PHE A 16 49.29 -30.32 10.58
CA PHE A 16 49.76 -31.22 9.52
C PHE A 16 48.73 -32.32 9.28
N ILE A 17 48.19 -32.38 8.06
CA ILE A 17 47.23 -33.42 7.65
C ILE A 17 47.95 -34.39 6.71
N VAL A 18 48.29 -35.58 7.22
CA VAL A 18 49.06 -36.61 6.51
C VAL A 18 48.18 -37.81 6.20
N GLY A 19 48.48 -38.53 5.11
CA GLY A 19 47.74 -39.73 4.69
C GLY A 19 48.15 -40.21 3.30
N SER A 20 47.72 -41.42 2.94
CA SER A 20 48.00 -42.02 1.63
C SER A 20 47.36 -41.24 0.46
N ASN A 21 47.86 -41.44 -0.76
CA ASN A 21 47.25 -40.84 -1.94
C ASN A 21 45.82 -41.35 -2.12
N GLY A 22 44.88 -40.44 -2.40
CA GLY A 22 43.45 -40.76 -2.48
C GLY A 22 42.70 -40.78 -1.15
N SER A 23 43.37 -40.63 0.00
CA SER A 23 42.73 -40.64 1.34
C SER A 23 41.81 -39.44 1.64
N GLY A 24 41.67 -38.49 0.71
CA GLY A 24 40.81 -37.33 0.89
C GLY A 24 41.44 -36.15 1.64
N LYS A 25 42.77 -36.01 1.66
CA LYS A 25 43.44 -34.84 2.27
C LYS A 25 42.98 -33.50 1.68
N SER A 26 43.06 -33.36 0.36
CA SER A 26 42.58 -32.16 -0.35
C SER A 26 41.07 -31.96 -0.21
N ALA A 27 40.34 -33.03 0.11
CA ALA A 27 38.90 -32.99 0.35
C ALA A 27 38.58 -32.15 1.60
N VAL A 28 39.44 -32.17 2.62
CA VAL A 28 39.27 -31.38 3.85
C VAL A 28 39.30 -29.87 3.54
N LEU A 29 40.28 -29.42 2.76
CA LEU A 29 40.39 -28.01 2.35
C LEU A 29 39.18 -27.57 1.49
N VAL A 30 38.74 -28.45 0.58
CA VAL A 30 37.54 -28.20 -0.23
C VAL A 30 36.29 -28.12 0.66
N ALA A 31 36.14 -28.99 1.66
CA ALA A 31 35.02 -28.94 2.58
C ALA A 31 35.03 -27.64 3.40
N LEU A 32 36.19 -27.22 3.91
CA LEU A 32 36.35 -25.99 4.68
C LEU A 32 35.97 -24.75 3.85
N THR A 33 36.56 -24.60 2.67
CA THR A 33 36.29 -23.46 1.78
C THR A 33 34.84 -23.37 1.35
N VAL A 34 34.23 -24.51 1.01
CA VAL A 34 32.82 -24.58 0.64
C VAL A 34 31.94 -24.27 1.85
N CYS A 35 32.22 -24.79 3.03
CA CYS A 35 31.45 -24.50 4.23
C CYS A 35 31.46 -23.00 4.56
N LEU A 36 32.60 -22.34 4.34
CA LEU A 36 32.74 -20.92 4.65
C LEU A 36 32.18 -20.00 3.56
N GLY A 37 31.88 -20.46 2.34
CA GLY A 37 31.21 -19.60 1.36
C GLY A 37 31.68 -19.69 -0.08
N ALA A 38 32.76 -20.42 -0.34
CA ALA A 38 33.30 -20.58 -1.68
C ALA A 38 32.25 -21.17 -2.65
N SER A 39 32.39 -20.78 -3.92
CA SER A 39 31.65 -21.42 -5.01
C SER A 39 32.24 -22.80 -5.32
N ALA A 40 31.44 -23.72 -5.87
CA ALA A 40 31.94 -25.02 -6.30
C ALA A 40 33.07 -24.88 -7.33
N LYS A 41 32.95 -23.91 -8.25
CA LYS A 41 33.96 -23.61 -9.27
C LYS A 41 35.31 -23.24 -8.66
N PHE A 42 35.34 -22.45 -7.57
CA PHE A 42 36.58 -22.05 -6.91
C PHE A 42 37.40 -23.25 -6.41
N THR A 43 36.73 -24.35 -6.06
CA THR A 43 37.40 -25.55 -5.58
C THR A 43 38.15 -26.32 -6.66
N ASN A 44 37.93 -26.00 -7.95
CA ASN A 44 38.44 -26.73 -9.12
C ASN A 44 38.12 -28.23 -9.13
N ARG A 45 37.20 -28.69 -8.26
CA ARG A 45 36.79 -30.10 -8.14
C ARG A 45 35.44 -30.39 -8.79
N SER A 46 34.54 -29.43 -8.83
CA SER A 46 33.25 -29.57 -9.50
C SER A 46 32.70 -28.24 -10.00
N SER A 47 31.83 -28.30 -11.00
CA SER A 47 31.09 -27.12 -11.48
C SER A 47 29.83 -26.86 -10.64
N ASN A 48 29.30 -27.90 -9.97
CA ASN A 48 28.10 -27.84 -9.15
C ASN A 48 28.36 -28.37 -7.72
N MET A 49 27.72 -27.75 -6.73
CA MET A 49 27.81 -28.11 -5.32
C MET A 49 27.33 -29.55 -5.05
N GLY A 50 26.30 -30.02 -5.75
CA GLY A 50 25.77 -31.38 -5.58
C GLY A 50 26.79 -32.48 -5.92
N GLN A 51 27.74 -32.22 -6.82
CA GLN A 51 28.80 -33.16 -7.18
C GLN A 51 29.87 -33.33 -6.08
N LEU A 52 29.88 -32.44 -5.07
CA LEU A 52 30.73 -32.59 -3.90
C LEU A 52 30.17 -33.61 -2.92
N VAL A 53 28.88 -33.97 -3.00
CA VAL A 53 28.30 -35.02 -2.16
C VAL A 53 28.99 -36.37 -2.45
N MET A 54 29.18 -37.20 -1.41
CA MET A 54 29.72 -38.55 -1.60
C MET A 54 28.84 -39.35 -2.56
N ARG A 55 29.44 -40.08 -3.51
CA ARG A 55 28.68 -40.88 -4.48
C ARG A 55 27.75 -41.85 -3.76
N GLY A 56 26.50 -41.92 -4.20
CA GLY A 56 25.46 -42.77 -3.60
C GLY A 56 24.78 -42.17 -2.35
N LYS A 57 25.16 -40.97 -1.91
CA LYS A 57 24.48 -40.25 -0.82
C LYS A 57 23.63 -39.10 -1.37
N SER A 58 22.52 -38.79 -0.68
CA SER A 58 21.56 -37.74 -1.08
C SER A 58 21.97 -36.34 -0.62
N SER A 59 22.77 -36.25 0.44
CA SER A 59 23.25 -34.98 0.97
C SER A 59 24.56 -35.14 1.73
N ALA A 60 25.24 -34.02 1.95
CA ALA A 60 26.40 -33.86 2.81
C ALA A 60 26.15 -32.70 3.77
N LEU A 61 26.62 -32.84 5.01
CA LEU A 61 26.64 -31.77 6.00
C LEU A 61 28.10 -31.48 6.32
N VAL A 62 28.51 -30.23 6.15
CA VAL A 62 29.83 -29.76 6.58
C VAL A 62 29.63 -28.76 7.71
N SER A 63 30.31 -28.98 8.83
CA SER A 63 30.27 -28.12 9.99
C SER A 63 31.67 -27.62 10.33
N VAL A 64 31.81 -26.31 10.50
CA VAL A 64 33.07 -25.66 10.88
C VAL A 64 32.82 -24.84 12.13
N THR A 65 33.57 -25.13 13.20
CA THR A 65 33.49 -24.38 14.45
C THR A 65 34.66 -23.40 14.51
N MET A 66 34.34 -22.11 14.63
CA MET A 66 35.30 -21.03 14.75
C MET A 66 35.30 -20.49 16.18
N ARG A 67 36.47 -20.05 16.64
CA ARG A 67 36.63 -19.37 17.93
C ARG A 67 36.06 -17.96 17.83
N ASN A 68 35.24 -17.56 18.80
CA ASN A 68 34.65 -16.22 18.88
C ASN A 68 34.97 -15.59 20.25
N ARG A 69 36.19 -15.11 20.45
CA ARG A 69 36.69 -14.58 21.73
C ARG A 69 37.71 -13.46 21.48
N GLY A 70 37.84 -12.54 22.42
CA GLY A 70 38.72 -11.37 22.32
C GLY A 70 37.99 -10.13 21.84
N ASP A 71 38.72 -9.05 21.62
CA ASP A 71 38.17 -7.73 21.29
C ASP A 71 37.50 -7.72 19.89
N GLU A 72 37.94 -8.61 19.00
CA GLU A 72 37.38 -8.77 17.65
C GLU A 72 36.24 -9.82 17.58
N ALA A 73 35.69 -10.26 18.71
CA ALA A 73 34.59 -11.23 18.72
C ALA A 73 33.35 -10.69 17.98
N TYR A 74 32.80 -11.48 17.07
CA TYR A 74 31.58 -11.15 16.35
C TYR A 74 30.35 -11.42 17.22
N LYS A 75 29.59 -10.36 17.55
CA LYS A 75 28.33 -10.42 18.32
C LYS A 75 28.38 -11.44 19.47
N PRO A 76 29.28 -11.27 20.46
CA PRO A 76 29.51 -12.26 21.51
C PRO A 76 28.26 -12.54 22.37
N GLU A 77 27.32 -11.59 22.45
CA GLU A 77 26.05 -11.80 23.16
C GLU A 77 25.12 -12.80 22.44
N GLU A 78 25.09 -12.79 21.12
CA GLU A 78 24.23 -13.69 20.32
C GLU A 78 24.87 -15.07 20.13
N TYR A 79 26.16 -15.08 19.76
CA TYR A 79 26.87 -16.29 19.37
C TYR A 79 27.67 -16.94 20.51
N GLY A 80 28.04 -16.18 21.54
CA GLY A 80 28.89 -16.68 22.63
C GLY A 80 30.34 -16.92 22.19
N LYS A 81 31.02 -17.83 22.88
CA LYS A 81 32.48 -18.06 22.77
C LYS A 81 32.93 -18.80 21.51
N SER A 82 32.01 -19.30 20.70
CA SER A 82 32.28 -20.01 19.44
C SER A 82 31.10 -19.89 18.49
N ILE A 83 31.40 -19.88 17.19
CA ILE A 83 30.41 -19.83 16.11
C ILE A 83 30.53 -21.12 15.32
N VAL A 84 29.41 -21.82 15.12
CA VAL A 84 29.38 -23.03 14.29
C VAL A 84 28.68 -22.71 12.98
N VAL A 85 29.40 -22.84 11.87
CA VAL A 85 28.88 -22.69 10.51
C VAL A 85 28.57 -24.06 9.97
N GLU A 86 27.29 -24.34 9.73
CA GLU A 86 26.85 -25.55 9.06
C GLU A 86 26.38 -25.23 7.65
N ARG A 87 26.90 -25.98 6.68
CA ARG A 87 26.43 -25.95 5.29
C ARG A 87 25.92 -27.33 4.92
N ARG A 88 24.62 -27.42 4.63
CA ARG A 88 24.00 -28.63 4.09
C ARG A 88 23.97 -28.52 2.57
N ILE A 89 24.51 -29.53 1.89
CA ILE A 89 24.58 -29.63 0.45
C ILE A 89 23.78 -30.86 0.03
N ARG A 90 22.85 -30.70 -0.90
CA ARG A 90 22.05 -31.78 -1.46
C ARG A 90 22.58 -32.16 -2.84
N ALA A 91 22.46 -33.44 -3.19
CA ALA A 91 22.90 -33.95 -4.48
C ALA A 91 22.12 -33.35 -5.67
N ASP A 92 20.89 -32.91 -5.43
CA ASP A 92 20.01 -32.20 -6.37
C ASP A 92 20.45 -30.75 -6.66
N GLY A 93 21.49 -30.25 -5.97
CA GLY A 93 22.02 -28.90 -6.11
C GLY A 93 21.56 -27.91 -5.04
N GLY A 94 20.60 -28.28 -4.17
CA GLY A 94 20.18 -27.45 -3.05
C GLY A 94 21.31 -27.23 -2.03
N SER A 95 21.43 -26.01 -1.51
CA SER A 95 22.41 -25.66 -0.46
C SER A 95 21.76 -24.74 0.57
N SER A 96 21.95 -25.01 1.85
CA SER A 96 21.46 -24.16 2.94
C SER A 96 22.52 -23.96 4.03
N TYR A 97 22.46 -22.79 4.68
CA TYR A 97 23.33 -22.45 5.81
C TYR A 97 22.58 -22.49 7.12
N SER A 98 23.29 -22.79 8.19
CA SER A 98 22.83 -22.65 9.57
C SER A 98 24.00 -22.19 10.42
N LEU A 99 23.92 -20.96 10.93
CA LEU A 99 24.90 -20.34 11.80
C LEU A 99 24.41 -20.51 13.23
N LYS A 100 25.14 -21.28 14.03
CA LYS A 100 24.78 -21.62 15.40
C LYS A 100 25.71 -20.95 16.40
N ASN A 101 25.15 -20.64 17.57
CA ASN A 101 25.92 -20.16 18.71
C ASN A 101 26.63 -21.31 19.45
N ALA A 102 27.41 -20.96 20.47
CA ALA A 102 28.14 -21.91 21.31
C ALA A 102 27.26 -22.96 22.02
N LYS A 103 25.94 -22.72 22.15
CA LYS A 103 24.96 -23.65 22.73
C LYS A 103 24.27 -24.53 21.67
N GLY A 104 24.64 -24.40 20.40
CA GLY A 104 24.06 -25.15 19.29
C GLY A 104 22.73 -24.59 18.75
N LYS A 105 22.26 -23.43 19.23
CA LYS A 105 21.04 -22.78 18.73
C LYS A 105 21.35 -22.04 17.42
N VAL A 106 20.50 -22.22 16.40
CA VAL A 106 20.59 -21.49 15.14
C VAL A 106 20.23 -20.02 15.38
N VAL A 107 21.17 -19.12 15.09
CA VAL A 107 21.02 -17.66 15.16
C VAL A 107 20.59 -17.09 13.81
N SER A 108 21.19 -17.59 12.72
CA SER A 108 20.89 -17.12 11.37
C SER A 108 21.07 -18.22 10.33
N THR A 109 20.38 -18.11 9.20
CA THR A 109 20.51 -18.98 8.02
C THR A 109 20.94 -18.20 6.77
N LYS A 110 21.19 -16.89 6.91
CA LYS A 110 21.48 -15.99 5.80
C LYS A 110 22.96 -16.03 5.44
N ARG A 111 23.26 -16.09 4.14
CA ARG A 111 24.64 -15.98 3.61
C ARG A 111 25.28 -14.63 3.92
N THR A 112 24.49 -13.56 3.98
CA THR A 112 24.99 -12.21 4.31
C THR A 112 25.58 -12.15 5.71
N GLU A 113 24.96 -12.81 6.69
CA GLU A 113 25.47 -12.91 8.06
C GLU A 113 26.81 -13.68 8.10
N LEU A 114 26.93 -14.77 7.33
CA LEU A 114 28.20 -15.49 7.18
C LEU A 114 29.30 -14.58 6.60
N LYS A 115 28.97 -13.75 5.60
CA LYS A 115 29.93 -12.81 5.01
C LYS A 115 30.46 -11.82 6.05
N LEU A 116 29.58 -11.27 6.89
CA LEU A 116 29.97 -10.35 7.97
C LEU A 116 30.87 -11.03 9.02
N ILE A 117 30.58 -12.29 9.39
CA ILE A 117 31.43 -13.07 10.30
C ILE A 117 32.84 -13.23 9.72
N LEU A 118 32.94 -13.55 8.43
CA LEU A 118 34.22 -13.75 7.76
C LEU A 118 35.00 -12.44 7.61
N GLU A 119 34.30 -11.34 7.30
CA GLU A 119 34.89 -10.00 7.25
C GLU A 119 35.43 -9.60 8.64
N GLN A 120 34.66 -9.81 9.70
CA GLN A 120 35.10 -9.53 11.08
C GLN A 120 36.34 -10.35 11.47
N PHE A 121 36.43 -11.61 11.03
CA PHE A 121 37.58 -12.48 11.32
C PHE A 121 38.71 -12.36 10.26
N ASN A 122 38.56 -11.47 9.29
CA ASN A 122 39.46 -11.33 8.16
C ASN A 122 39.79 -12.67 7.43
N ILE A 123 38.77 -13.53 7.30
CA ILE A 123 38.90 -14.82 6.62
C ILE A 123 38.56 -14.66 5.14
N GLN A 124 39.59 -14.67 4.31
CA GLN A 124 39.45 -14.46 2.86
C GLN A 124 39.47 -15.78 2.11
N ILE A 125 38.29 -16.27 1.76
CA ILE A 125 38.16 -17.59 1.12
C ILE A 125 38.50 -17.54 -0.37
N ASP A 126 38.19 -16.41 -1.01
CA ASP A 126 38.39 -16.22 -2.45
C ASP A 126 39.81 -15.69 -2.79
N ASN A 127 40.64 -15.40 -1.78
CA ASN A 127 42.02 -14.98 -1.97
C ASN A 127 42.93 -16.22 -2.13
N PRO A 128 43.55 -16.43 -3.32
CA PRO A 128 44.39 -17.60 -3.55
C PRO A 128 45.70 -17.62 -2.77
N CYS A 129 46.13 -16.49 -2.18
CA CYS A 129 47.24 -16.45 -1.23
C CYS A 129 46.85 -16.98 0.16
N SER A 130 45.58 -16.83 0.55
CA SER A 130 45.05 -17.37 1.79
C SER A 130 44.67 -18.84 1.65
N ILE A 131 44.07 -19.21 0.50
CA ILE A 131 43.68 -20.58 0.21
C ILE A 131 44.20 -21.00 -1.17
N LEU A 132 45.30 -21.76 -1.16
CA LEU A 132 45.90 -22.28 -2.37
C LEU A 132 45.39 -23.71 -2.67
N MET A 133 44.46 -23.82 -3.61
CA MET A 133 44.00 -25.12 -4.11
C MET A 133 45.08 -25.80 -4.97
N GLN A 134 45.11 -27.14 -4.95
CA GLN A 134 46.11 -27.95 -5.65
C GLN A 134 46.18 -27.70 -7.17
N ASP A 135 45.05 -27.52 -7.84
CA ASP A 135 45.05 -27.24 -9.28
C ASP A 135 45.41 -25.77 -9.57
N THR A 136 44.99 -24.85 -8.70
CA THR A 136 45.35 -23.42 -8.79
C THR A 136 46.86 -23.21 -8.66
N SER A 137 47.55 -23.96 -7.78
CA SER A 137 49.00 -23.89 -7.66
C SER A 137 49.74 -24.42 -8.90
N ARG A 138 49.23 -25.52 -9.50
CA ARG A 138 49.78 -26.04 -10.77
C ARG A 138 49.57 -25.06 -11.92
N GLU A 139 48.39 -24.46 -12.01
CA GLU A 139 48.10 -23.45 -13.05
C GLU A 139 48.94 -22.19 -12.86
N PHE A 140 49.14 -21.75 -11.61
CA PHE A 140 49.98 -20.61 -11.27
C PHE A 140 51.39 -20.73 -11.85
N LEU A 141 52.00 -21.91 -11.75
CA LEU A 141 53.35 -22.16 -12.26
C LEU A 141 53.41 -22.31 -13.79
N ASN A 142 52.42 -23.01 -14.38
CA ASN A 142 52.54 -23.49 -15.76
C ASN A 142 51.74 -22.68 -16.80
N LYS A 143 50.73 -21.91 -16.40
CA LYS A 143 49.74 -21.30 -17.32
C LYS A 143 49.49 -19.81 -17.11
N PHE A 144 50.12 -19.18 -16.12
CA PHE A 144 49.82 -17.77 -15.83
C PHE A 144 50.49 -16.82 -16.82
N THR A 145 49.65 -16.20 -17.66
CA THR A 145 50.04 -15.05 -18.50
C THR A 145 50.33 -13.81 -17.62
N PRO A 146 51.09 -12.82 -18.13
CA PRO A 146 51.33 -11.56 -17.39
C PRO A 146 50.04 -10.89 -16.88
N LYS A 147 48.97 -10.92 -17.69
CA LYS A 147 47.64 -10.41 -17.30
C LYS A 147 47.04 -11.18 -16.11
N ASN A 148 47.14 -12.50 -16.11
CA ASN A 148 46.66 -13.33 -15.00
C ASN A 148 47.49 -13.13 -13.73
N LYS A 149 48.81 -12.93 -13.87
CA LYS A 149 49.70 -12.58 -12.73
C LYS A 149 49.31 -11.23 -12.12
N TYR A 150 49.02 -10.22 -12.95
CA TYR A 150 48.55 -8.93 -12.45
C TYR A 150 47.19 -9.03 -11.76
N LYS A 151 46.24 -9.77 -12.34
CA LYS A 151 44.94 -10.02 -11.69
C LYS A 151 45.10 -10.76 -10.35
N PHE A 152 45.98 -11.76 -10.32
CA PHE A 152 46.30 -12.49 -9.10
C PHE A 152 46.91 -11.57 -8.04
N PHE A 153 47.86 -10.72 -8.43
CA PHE A 153 48.45 -9.71 -7.53
C PHE A 153 47.38 -8.77 -6.96
N LEU A 154 46.47 -8.26 -7.78
CA LEU A 154 45.38 -7.39 -7.33
C LEU A 154 44.40 -8.09 -6.37
N LEU A 155 44.14 -9.38 -6.57
CA LEU A 155 43.32 -10.18 -5.65
C LEU A 155 44.07 -10.49 -4.34
N ALA A 156 45.35 -10.82 -4.45
CA ALA A 156 46.22 -11.14 -3.31
C ALA A 156 46.45 -9.94 -2.38
N THR A 157 46.56 -8.75 -2.96
CA THR A 157 46.76 -7.48 -2.24
C THR A 157 45.45 -6.76 -1.91
N GLU A 158 44.30 -7.38 -2.19
CA GLU A 158 42.95 -6.81 -2.00
C GLU A 158 42.66 -5.49 -2.72
N LEU A 159 43.58 -5.00 -3.55
CA LEU A 159 43.39 -3.79 -4.36
C LEU A 159 42.19 -3.91 -5.31
N ALA A 160 41.87 -5.12 -5.76
CA ALA A 160 40.66 -5.36 -6.55
C ALA A 160 39.37 -5.08 -5.76
N GLN A 161 39.33 -5.44 -4.47
CA GLN A 161 38.19 -5.20 -3.60
C GLN A 161 38.07 -3.71 -3.28
N ILE A 162 39.17 -3.06 -2.93
CA ILE A 162 39.23 -1.60 -2.70
C ILE A 162 38.68 -0.85 -3.92
N LYS A 163 39.12 -1.21 -5.13
CA LYS A 163 38.60 -0.60 -6.37
C LYS A 163 37.09 -0.80 -6.50
N SER A 164 36.60 -2.03 -6.30
CA SER A 164 35.17 -2.33 -6.38
C SER A 164 34.35 -1.53 -5.35
N ASP A 165 34.89 -1.34 -4.16
CA ASP A 165 34.25 -0.57 -3.10
C ASP A 165 34.22 0.92 -3.45
N PHE A 166 35.30 1.47 -4.02
CA PHE A 166 35.32 2.84 -4.55
C PHE A 166 34.30 3.04 -5.67
N ASP A 167 34.23 2.12 -6.64
CA ASP A 167 33.27 2.18 -7.74
C ASP A 167 31.82 2.14 -7.21
N PHE A 168 31.56 1.29 -6.20
CA PHE A 168 30.26 1.21 -5.52
C PHE A 168 29.93 2.50 -4.78
N ILE A 169 30.87 3.04 -3.99
CA ILE A 169 30.67 4.30 -3.26
C ILE A 169 30.41 5.44 -4.23
N ALA A 170 31.17 5.54 -5.33
CA ALA A 170 30.97 6.58 -6.34
C ALA A 170 29.56 6.52 -6.95
N THR A 171 29.05 5.33 -7.24
CA THR A 171 27.66 5.16 -7.73
C THR A 171 26.62 5.52 -6.67
N GLN A 172 26.85 5.17 -5.40
CA GLN A 172 25.96 5.57 -4.31
C GLN A 172 25.95 7.09 -4.12
N VAL A 173 27.10 7.75 -4.15
CA VAL A 173 27.23 9.22 -4.04
C VAL A 173 26.45 9.90 -5.17
N ALA A 174 26.66 9.50 -6.43
CA ALA A 174 25.94 10.06 -7.56
C ALA A 174 24.41 9.88 -7.43
N THR A 175 23.97 8.75 -6.89
CA THR A 175 22.55 8.48 -6.63
C THR A 175 21.98 9.42 -5.56
N VAL A 176 22.71 9.59 -4.46
CA VAL A 176 22.32 10.48 -3.35
C VAL A 176 22.28 11.94 -3.82
N GLU A 177 23.26 12.39 -4.59
CA GLU A 177 23.30 13.75 -5.16
C GLU A 177 22.09 14.03 -6.05
N SER A 178 21.72 13.09 -6.92
CA SER A 178 20.53 13.19 -7.77
C SER A 178 19.23 13.31 -6.94
N ILE A 179 19.11 12.51 -5.87
CA ILE A 179 17.98 12.59 -4.94
C ILE A 179 17.95 13.96 -4.24
N LEU A 180 19.11 14.45 -3.81
CA LEU A 180 19.24 15.73 -3.10
C LEU A 180 18.85 16.90 -4.01
N GLN A 181 19.29 16.91 -5.27
CA GLN A 181 18.88 17.90 -6.27
C GLN A 181 17.36 17.89 -6.50
N ARG A 182 16.75 16.70 -6.69
CA ARG A 182 15.30 16.57 -6.87
C ARG A 182 14.53 17.09 -5.65
N LYS A 183 14.98 16.77 -4.43
CA LYS A 183 14.36 17.25 -3.19
C LYS A 183 14.52 18.76 -3.02
N SER A 184 15.70 19.30 -3.33
CA SER A 184 15.96 20.74 -3.27
C SER A 184 15.01 21.51 -4.20
N LYS A 185 14.85 21.06 -5.45
CA LYS A 185 13.90 21.65 -6.39
C LYS A 185 12.46 21.61 -5.86
N ARG A 186 12.03 20.46 -5.33
CA ARG A 186 10.68 20.30 -4.76
C ARG A 186 10.44 21.21 -3.54
N ILE A 187 11.46 21.44 -2.71
CA ILE A 187 11.36 22.39 -1.59
C ILE A 187 11.18 23.82 -2.11
N ALA A 188 11.91 24.22 -3.15
CA ALA A 188 11.75 25.53 -3.78
C ALA A 188 10.33 25.70 -4.35
N ASP A 189 9.82 24.71 -5.08
CA ASP A 189 8.46 24.72 -5.65
C ASP A 189 7.39 24.81 -4.53
N CYS A 190 7.53 24.05 -3.45
CA CYS A 190 6.62 24.10 -2.30
C CYS A 190 6.64 25.47 -1.60
N LYS A 191 7.81 26.11 -1.46
CA LYS A 191 7.91 27.45 -0.88
C LYS A 191 7.20 28.49 -1.75
N ALA A 192 7.42 28.46 -3.08
CA ALA A 192 6.74 29.37 -4.01
C ALA A 192 5.21 29.20 -3.96
N ASN A 193 4.72 27.97 -3.90
CA ASN A 193 3.29 27.70 -3.76
C ASN A 193 2.73 28.20 -2.41
N THR A 194 3.50 28.06 -1.33
CA THR A 194 3.09 28.53 -0.01
C THR A 194 3.00 30.05 0.04
N GLU A 195 3.97 30.76 -0.55
CA GLU A 195 3.93 32.23 -0.68
C GLU A 195 2.74 32.70 -1.53
N SER A 196 2.42 31.99 -2.62
CA SER A 196 1.24 32.30 -3.45
C SER A 196 -0.06 32.12 -2.67
N LEU A 197 -0.22 30.99 -1.98
CA LEU A 197 -1.42 30.69 -1.19
C LEU A 197 -1.57 31.65 0.00
N GLN A 198 -0.46 32.09 0.59
CA GLN A 198 -0.48 33.07 1.67
C GLN A 198 -1.00 34.43 1.17
N LYS A 199 -0.55 34.89 0.00
CA LYS A 199 -1.08 36.11 -0.64
C LYS A 199 -2.58 36.00 -0.94
N GLU A 200 -3.02 34.86 -1.48
CA GLU A 200 -4.43 34.61 -1.77
C GLU A 200 -5.28 34.59 -0.48
N ALA A 201 -4.77 34.02 0.60
CA ALA A 201 -5.42 34.04 1.90
C ALA A 201 -5.53 35.46 2.50
N GLU A 202 -4.47 36.27 2.39
CA GLU A 202 -4.47 37.68 2.81
C GLU A 202 -5.50 38.50 2.02
N GLU A 203 -5.59 38.28 0.71
CA GLU A 203 -6.56 38.95 -0.16
C GLU A 203 -8.00 38.53 0.18
N HIS A 204 -8.24 37.23 0.42
CA HIS A 204 -9.53 36.74 0.88
C HIS A 204 -9.93 37.36 2.23
N HIS A 205 -8.99 37.48 3.18
CA HIS A 205 -9.27 38.09 4.47
C HIS A 205 -9.63 39.57 4.34
N ARG A 206 -8.96 40.31 3.44
CA ARG A 206 -9.30 41.70 3.12
C ARG A 206 -10.69 41.82 2.48
N LEU A 207 -11.05 40.93 1.56
CA LEU A 207 -12.38 40.89 0.94
C LEU A 207 -13.49 40.61 1.97
N GLN A 208 -13.21 39.73 2.94
CA GLN A 208 -14.15 39.45 4.02
C GLN A 208 -14.39 40.69 4.89
N GLY A 209 -13.35 41.44 5.25
CA GLY A 209 -13.48 42.71 5.98
C GLY A 209 -14.29 43.77 5.22
N LEU A 210 -14.05 43.92 3.91
CA LEU A 210 -14.85 44.79 3.04
C LEU A 210 -16.32 44.34 2.96
N SER A 211 -16.58 43.04 2.91
CA SER A 211 -17.95 42.50 2.93
C SER A 211 -18.67 42.87 4.22
N GLU A 212 -18.00 42.76 5.37
CA GLU A 212 -18.57 43.16 6.66
C GLU A 212 -18.86 44.67 6.71
N GLU A 213 -17.97 45.52 6.18
CA GLU A 213 -18.20 46.96 6.05
C GLU A 213 -19.42 47.27 5.16
N ILE A 214 -19.56 46.59 4.01
CA ILE A 214 -20.72 46.73 3.13
C ILE A 214 -22.00 46.35 3.86
N THR A 215 -22.00 45.25 4.63
CA THR A 215 -23.16 44.85 5.43
C THR A 215 -23.54 45.94 6.44
N ILE A 216 -22.57 46.49 7.16
CA ILE A 216 -22.80 47.58 8.12
C ILE A 216 -23.34 48.83 7.43
N LEU A 217 -22.77 49.21 6.28
CA LEU A 217 -23.22 50.39 5.51
C LEU A 217 -24.64 50.19 4.97
N ASN A 218 -24.98 49.00 4.48
CA ASN A 218 -26.33 48.67 4.05
C ASN A 218 -27.33 48.75 5.22
N SER A 219 -26.98 48.23 6.40
CA SER A 219 -27.83 48.38 7.59
C SER A 219 -28.03 49.86 7.97
N LYS A 220 -26.97 50.68 7.90
CA LYS A 220 -27.08 52.14 8.14
C LYS A 220 -27.97 52.83 7.11
N LEU A 221 -27.88 52.43 5.84
CA LEU A 221 -28.70 52.96 4.75
C LEU A 221 -30.18 52.64 4.95
N VAL A 222 -30.53 51.42 5.37
CA VAL A 222 -31.91 51.05 5.72
C VAL A 222 -32.44 51.90 6.89
N TRP A 223 -31.63 52.13 7.93
CA TRP A 223 -32.00 53.01 9.05
C TRP A 223 -32.19 54.47 8.64
N LEU A 224 -31.37 54.98 7.72
CA LEU A 224 -31.55 56.31 7.16
C LEU A 224 -32.87 56.44 6.39
N TYR A 225 -33.18 55.46 5.54
CA TYR A 225 -34.46 55.43 4.83
C TYR A 225 -35.65 55.36 5.80
N ALA A 226 -35.59 54.51 6.83
CA ALA A 226 -36.63 54.44 7.85
C ALA A 226 -36.85 55.80 8.52
N ARG A 227 -35.77 56.48 8.93
CA ARG A 227 -35.83 57.81 9.53
C ARG A 227 -36.40 58.87 8.59
N GLU A 228 -36.02 58.87 7.31
CA GLU A 228 -36.59 59.78 6.32
C GLU A 228 -38.08 59.51 6.09
N THR A 229 -38.49 58.24 6.03
CA THR A 229 -39.91 57.88 5.89
C THR A 229 -40.73 58.24 7.12
N GLU A 230 -40.20 58.08 8.33
CA GLU A 230 -40.84 58.53 9.57
C GLU A 230 -41.00 60.06 9.60
N ALA A 231 -39.97 60.79 9.18
CA ALA A 231 -40.03 62.25 9.08
C ALA A 231 -41.07 62.70 8.05
N MET A 232 -41.13 62.04 6.89
CA MET A 232 -42.15 62.28 5.87
C MET A 232 -43.54 61.92 6.37
N LEU A 233 -43.72 60.79 7.05
CA LEU A 233 -45.00 60.38 7.65
C LEU A 233 -45.49 61.45 8.61
N LYS A 234 -44.63 61.87 9.55
CA LYS A 234 -44.96 62.91 10.53
C LYS A 234 -45.35 64.24 9.87
N ALA A 235 -44.60 64.69 8.85
CA ALA A 235 -44.93 65.88 8.10
C ALA A 235 -46.25 65.74 7.30
N THR A 236 -46.59 64.52 6.86
CA THR A 236 -47.84 64.23 6.16
C THR A 236 -49.02 64.18 7.13
N GLU A 237 -48.84 63.61 8.32
CA GLU A 237 -49.81 63.62 9.41
C GLU A 237 -50.12 65.05 9.87
N GLU A 238 -49.11 65.90 10.03
CA GLU A 238 -49.27 67.33 10.35
C GLU A 238 -50.10 68.05 9.27
N LYS A 239 -49.82 67.78 7.98
CA LYS A 239 -50.60 68.32 6.88
C LYS A 239 -52.03 67.80 6.89
N ILE A 240 -52.25 66.49 7.11
CA ILE A 240 -53.60 65.91 7.19
C ILE A 240 -54.39 66.57 8.31
N ALA A 241 -53.78 66.78 9.48
CA ALA A 241 -54.42 67.49 10.59
C ALA A 241 -54.80 68.94 10.20
N GLU A 242 -53.93 69.63 9.46
CA GLU A 242 -54.23 70.96 8.92
C GLU A 242 -55.40 70.93 7.93
N TRP A 243 -55.40 69.98 6.99
CA TRP A 243 -56.48 69.80 6.00
C TRP A 243 -57.80 69.41 6.64
N VAL A 244 -57.81 68.57 7.68
CA VAL A 244 -59.02 68.25 8.47
C VAL A 244 -59.56 69.51 9.14
N GLY A 245 -58.70 70.35 9.73
CA GLY A 245 -59.11 71.63 10.30
C GLY A 245 -59.64 72.62 9.25
N VAL A 246 -59.11 72.59 8.02
CA VAL A 246 -59.64 73.37 6.89
C VAL A 246 -60.98 72.81 6.41
N GLU A 247 -61.12 71.48 6.33
CA GLU A 247 -62.36 70.80 5.95
C GLU A 247 -63.48 71.11 6.95
N GLU A 248 -63.21 71.12 8.25
CA GLU A 248 -64.17 71.54 9.28
C GLU A 248 -64.61 72.99 9.08
N LYS A 249 -63.68 73.90 8.80
CA LYS A 249 -63.99 75.32 8.48
C LYS A 249 -64.81 75.45 7.21
N ILE A 250 -64.53 74.65 6.19
CA ILE A 250 -65.29 74.65 4.93
C ILE A 250 -66.68 74.03 5.14
N LYS A 251 -66.81 72.95 5.90
CA LYS A 251 -68.11 72.37 6.28
C LYS A 251 -68.95 73.35 7.07
N ALA A 252 -68.36 74.10 8.01
CA ALA A 252 -69.03 75.17 8.72
C ALA A 252 -69.53 76.27 7.77
N LYS A 253 -68.69 76.73 6.83
CA LYS A 253 -69.09 77.71 5.81
C LYS A 253 -70.13 77.18 4.82
N LEU A 254 -70.05 75.89 4.46
CA LEU A 254 -71.01 75.24 3.57
C LEU A 254 -72.37 75.11 4.25
N ASN A 255 -72.40 74.73 5.54
CA ASN A 255 -73.63 74.67 6.32
C ASN A 255 -74.24 76.07 6.47
N ALA A 256 -73.43 77.09 6.78
CA ALA A 256 -73.90 78.48 6.81
C ALA A 256 -74.44 78.93 5.45
N SER A 257 -73.77 78.60 4.34
CA SER A 257 -74.23 78.94 2.99
C SER A 257 -75.44 78.12 2.55
N LYS A 258 -75.65 76.91 3.08
CA LYS A 258 -76.86 76.11 2.86
C LYS A 258 -78.05 76.69 3.62
N GLU A 259 -77.87 77.10 4.87
CA GLU A 259 -78.89 77.83 5.65
C GLU A 259 -79.27 79.14 4.96
N GLU A 260 -78.28 79.89 4.45
CA GLU A 260 -78.53 81.12 3.68
C GLU A 260 -79.30 80.81 2.38
N LYS A 261 -78.96 79.70 1.70
CA LYS A 261 -79.65 79.27 0.48
C LYS A 261 -81.07 78.76 0.75
N GLU A 262 -81.33 78.09 1.87
CA GLU A 262 -82.68 77.72 2.30
C GLU A 262 -83.51 78.96 2.61
N LYS A 263 -82.97 79.96 3.32
CA LYS A 263 -83.66 81.24 3.54
C LYS A 263 -83.97 81.98 2.24
N VAL A 264 -83.03 82.00 1.30
CA VAL A 264 -83.26 82.59 -0.04
C VAL A 264 -84.25 81.77 -0.84
N HIS A 265 -84.27 80.44 -0.70
CA HIS A 265 -85.25 79.58 -1.37
C HIS A 265 -86.66 79.78 -0.80
N GLU A 266 -86.81 79.93 0.52
CA GLU A 266 -88.08 80.31 1.16
C GLU A 266 -88.55 81.72 0.73
N MET A 267 -87.63 82.67 0.55
CA MET A 267 -87.96 83.98 -0.02
C MET A 267 -88.37 83.88 -1.49
N TYR A 268 -87.71 83.03 -2.28
CA TYR A 268 -88.04 82.81 -3.69
C TYR A 268 -89.37 82.07 -3.88
N GLU A 269 -89.75 81.15 -2.99
CA GLU A 269 -91.07 80.51 -2.99
C GLU A 269 -92.19 81.49 -2.60
N LYS A 270 -91.92 82.39 -1.64
CA LYS A 270 -92.85 83.48 -1.30
C LYS A 270 -92.99 84.49 -2.44
N GLU A 271 -91.92 84.77 -3.18
CA GLU A 271 -91.90 85.71 -4.30
C GLU A 271 -92.53 85.12 -5.57
N THR A 272 -92.32 83.83 -5.87
CA THR A 272 -92.97 83.14 -7.00
C THR A 272 -94.47 82.93 -6.79
N ALA A 273 -94.93 82.80 -5.54
CA ALA A 273 -96.36 82.81 -5.21
C ALA A 273 -97.00 84.21 -5.39
N LEU A 274 -96.28 85.29 -5.10
CA LEU A 274 -96.73 86.68 -5.29
C LEU A 274 -96.73 87.13 -6.76
N VAL A 275 -95.86 86.56 -7.61
CA VAL A 275 -95.75 86.91 -9.03
C VAL A 275 -96.83 86.26 -9.91
N ALA A 276 -97.48 85.19 -9.44
CA ALA A 276 -98.61 84.59 -10.15
C ALA A 276 -99.94 85.34 -9.96
N GLU A 277 -100.05 86.18 -8.93
CA GLU A 277 -101.30 86.85 -8.52
C GLU A 277 -101.37 88.35 -8.88
N ILE A 278 -100.32 88.90 -9.53
CA ILE A 278 -100.29 90.30 -10.00
C ILE A 278 -100.23 90.32 -11.54
N GLN A 279 -101.40 90.14 -12.16
CA GLN A 279 -101.72 90.86 -13.40
C GLN A 279 -101.96 92.34 -13.06
N ASN A 280 -101.69 93.23 -14.03
CA ASN A 280 -102.02 94.66 -14.12
C ASN A 280 -101.05 95.70 -13.53
N SER A 281 -100.73 96.66 -14.41
CA SER A 281 -100.11 97.99 -14.23
C SER A 281 -98.58 98.09 -14.15
N GLY A 282 -98.01 98.68 -15.22
CA GLY A 282 -97.16 99.86 -15.14
C GLY A 282 -95.83 99.79 -14.39
N ALA A 283 -94.75 99.67 -15.16
CA ALA A 283 -93.44 100.26 -14.92
C ALA A 283 -92.73 99.95 -13.58
N HIS A 284 -91.92 98.89 -13.54
CA HIS A 284 -90.66 98.87 -12.79
C HIS A 284 -89.70 97.70 -13.15
N VAL A 285 -89.44 97.49 -14.45
CA VAL A 285 -88.60 96.36 -14.94
C VAL A 285 -87.11 96.69 -15.11
N GLU A 286 -86.68 97.94 -14.97
CA GLU A 286 -85.30 98.32 -15.36
C GLU A 286 -84.24 98.30 -14.24
N ALA A 287 -84.62 98.23 -12.96
CA ALA A 287 -83.66 98.32 -11.85
C ALA A 287 -83.17 96.95 -11.30
N GLU A 288 -83.95 95.89 -11.49
CA GLU A 288 -83.67 94.53 -10.96
C GLU A 288 -82.77 93.70 -11.90
N LYS A 289 -82.83 93.95 -13.22
CA LYS A 289 -81.96 93.26 -14.21
C LYS A 289 -80.47 93.62 -14.09
N GLY A 290 -80.14 94.82 -13.59
CA GLY A 290 -78.75 95.27 -13.43
C GLY A 290 -78.01 94.50 -12.33
N LYS A 291 -78.64 94.34 -11.17
CA LYS A 291 -78.05 93.65 -10.01
C LYS A 291 -77.88 92.15 -10.25
N LEU A 292 -78.81 91.53 -10.98
CA LEU A 292 -78.72 90.12 -11.36
C LEU A 292 -77.57 89.84 -12.34
N ASN A 293 -77.29 90.77 -13.26
CA ASN A 293 -76.21 90.62 -14.23
C ASN A 293 -74.81 90.80 -13.61
N ASP A 294 -74.65 91.69 -12.63
CA ASP A 294 -73.38 91.87 -11.92
C ASP A 294 -73.03 90.68 -11.02
N ALA A 295 -74.02 90.11 -10.31
CA ALA A 295 -73.84 88.89 -9.53
C ALA A 295 -73.45 87.68 -10.43
N ARG A 296 -74.05 87.60 -11.62
CA ARG A 296 -73.75 86.55 -12.61
C ARG A 296 -72.35 86.69 -13.20
N ARG A 297 -71.85 87.92 -13.34
CA ARG A 297 -70.50 88.21 -13.86
C ARG A 297 -69.41 87.85 -12.84
N LEU A 298 -69.62 88.17 -11.56
CA LEU A 298 -68.72 87.77 -10.47
C LEU A 298 -68.65 86.24 -10.31
N LEU A 299 -69.80 85.56 -10.36
CA LEU A 299 -69.84 84.09 -10.29
C LEU A 299 -69.13 83.43 -11.48
N ASN A 300 -69.31 83.95 -12.70
CA ASN A 300 -68.59 83.44 -13.88
C ASN A 300 -67.07 83.64 -13.77
N THR A 301 -66.61 84.71 -13.11
CA THR A 301 -65.18 84.98 -12.95
C THR A 301 -64.55 84.00 -11.94
N GLU A 302 -65.26 83.64 -10.87
CA GLU A 302 -64.79 82.63 -9.91
C GLU A 302 -64.86 81.21 -10.47
N VAL A 303 -65.90 80.87 -11.25
CA VAL A 303 -65.98 79.59 -11.98
C VAL A 303 -64.82 79.45 -12.97
N GLN A 304 -64.46 80.51 -13.70
CA GLN A 304 -63.31 80.49 -14.61
C GLN A 304 -61.96 80.27 -13.91
N LYS A 305 -61.77 80.80 -12.69
CA LYS A 305 -60.56 80.56 -11.87
C LYS A 305 -60.47 79.11 -11.37
N ILE A 306 -61.61 78.52 -11.03
CA ILE A 306 -61.68 77.12 -10.62
C ILE A 306 -61.38 76.21 -11.82
N ASP A 307 -61.90 76.54 -13.01
CA ASP A 307 -61.64 75.79 -14.25
C ASP A 307 -60.16 75.84 -14.70
N THR A 308 -59.48 76.97 -14.55
CA THR A 308 -58.03 77.06 -14.84
C THR A 308 -57.22 76.24 -13.85
N CYS A 309 -57.58 76.25 -12.56
CA CYS A 309 -56.92 75.43 -11.54
C CYS A 309 -57.11 73.92 -11.80
N ILE A 310 -58.31 73.50 -12.20
CA ILE A 310 -58.59 72.10 -12.57
C ILE A 310 -57.77 71.66 -13.79
N LYS A 311 -57.60 72.54 -14.79
CA LYS A 311 -56.77 72.26 -15.97
C LYS A 311 -55.29 72.09 -15.61
N ASP A 312 -54.75 72.92 -14.74
CA ASP A 312 -53.35 72.81 -14.27
C ASP A 312 -53.09 71.56 -13.42
N ILE A 313 -54.07 71.14 -12.61
CA ILE A 313 -53.96 69.89 -11.84
C ILE A 313 -53.99 68.68 -12.79
N LYS A 314 -54.84 68.70 -13.83
CA LYS A 314 -54.90 67.63 -14.84
C LYS A 314 -53.59 67.47 -15.63
N THR A 315 -52.94 68.58 -16.03
CA THR A 315 -51.66 68.51 -16.77
C THR A 315 -50.51 68.00 -15.90
N ARG A 316 -50.50 68.31 -14.60
CA ARG A 316 -49.51 67.75 -13.65
C ARG A 316 -49.69 66.24 -13.44
N ILE A 317 -50.93 65.76 -13.34
CA ILE A 317 -51.23 64.33 -13.20
C ILE A 317 -50.74 63.53 -14.43
N THR A 318 -50.97 64.04 -15.65
CA THR A 318 -50.50 63.37 -16.88
C THR A 318 -48.97 63.35 -16.98
N HIS A 319 -48.28 64.40 -16.52
CA HIS A 319 -46.82 64.45 -16.52
C HIS A 319 -46.18 63.48 -15.51
N VAL A 320 -46.79 63.30 -14.34
CA VAL A 320 -46.36 62.29 -13.36
C VAL A 320 -46.62 60.86 -13.89
N GLY A 321 -47.76 60.63 -14.53
CA GLY A 321 -48.09 59.33 -15.13
C GLY A 321 -47.12 58.88 -16.23
N THR A 322 -46.66 59.80 -17.08
CA THR A 322 -45.67 59.50 -18.14
C THR A 322 -44.27 59.24 -17.59
N ARG A 323 -43.85 59.95 -16.54
CA ARG A 323 -42.58 59.65 -15.84
C ARG A 323 -42.58 58.28 -15.15
N LYS A 324 -43.70 57.91 -14.50
CA LYS A 324 -43.84 56.60 -13.85
C LYS A 324 -43.66 55.45 -14.84
N LYS A 325 -44.31 55.52 -16.01
CA LYS A 325 -44.18 54.50 -17.08
C LYS A 325 -42.74 54.33 -17.57
N ARG A 326 -41.99 55.42 -17.75
CA ARG A 326 -40.58 55.37 -18.20
C ARG A 326 -39.66 54.67 -17.18
N VAL A 327 -39.93 54.85 -15.89
CA VAL A 327 -39.16 54.19 -14.83
C VAL A 327 -39.49 52.69 -14.76
N GLU A 328 -40.76 52.32 -14.91
CA GLU A 328 -41.20 50.92 -14.97
C GLU A 328 -40.60 50.18 -16.18
N GLU A 329 -40.54 50.81 -17.35
CA GLU A 329 -39.89 50.25 -18.55
C GLU A 329 -38.38 50.04 -18.36
N PHE A 330 -37.70 50.98 -17.69
CA PHE A 330 -36.26 50.87 -17.41
C PHE A 330 -35.93 49.73 -16.43
N ILE A 331 -36.75 49.56 -15.38
CA ILE A 331 -36.58 48.48 -14.40
C ILE A 331 -36.76 47.11 -15.06
N ASN A 332 -37.79 46.96 -15.91
CA ASN A 332 -38.05 45.70 -16.61
C ASN A 332 -36.92 45.32 -17.59
N LEU A 333 -36.32 46.30 -18.28
CA LEU A 333 -35.20 46.06 -19.20
C LEU A 333 -33.94 45.60 -18.47
N GLN A 334 -33.64 46.16 -17.31
CA GLN A 334 -32.48 45.75 -16.50
C GLN A 334 -32.66 44.34 -15.92
N GLN A 335 -33.86 44.02 -15.41
CA GLN A 335 -34.15 42.69 -14.87
C GLN A 335 -34.06 41.58 -15.93
N THR A 336 -34.51 41.84 -17.17
CA THR A 336 -34.40 40.84 -18.25
C THR A 336 -32.95 40.58 -18.67
N GLN A 337 -32.11 41.62 -18.72
CA GLN A 337 -30.69 41.46 -19.11
C GLN A 337 -29.86 40.68 -18.08
N GLU A 338 -30.12 40.82 -16.78
CA GLU A 338 -29.41 40.03 -15.76
C GLU A 338 -29.86 38.57 -15.75
N VAL A 339 -31.15 38.31 -15.89
CA VAL A 339 -31.71 36.95 -15.93
C VAL A 339 -31.14 36.15 -17.12
N ASP A 340 -30.98 36.77 -18.29
CA ASP A 340 -30.42 36.10 -19.48
C ASP A 340 -28.92 35.80 -19.34
N LYS A 341 -28.14 36.65 -18.65
CA LYS A 341 -26.73 36.37 -18.34
C LYS A 341 -26.60 35.18 -17.38
N ILE A 342 -27.45 35.13 -16.36
CA ILE A 342 -27.45 34.02 -15.38
C ILE A 342 -27.85 32.70 -16.03
N LYS A 343 -28.84 32.71 -16.95
CA LYS A 343 -29.25 31.51 -17.70
C LYS A 343 -28.12 30.93 -18.55
N LYS A 344 -27.41 31.75 -19.32
CA LYS A 344 -26.28 31.31 -20.15
C LYS A 344 -25.14 30.68 -19.33
N ILE A 345 -24.82 31.25 -18.18
CA ILE A 345 -23.79 30.70 -17.27
C ILE A 345 -24.23 29.34 -16.70
N ASN A 346 -25.52 29.20 -16.33
CA ASN A 346 -26.04 27.95 -15.80
C ASN A 346 -26.13 26.83 -16.86
N GLU A 347 -26.46 27.17 -18.11
CA GLU A 347 -26.45 26.19 -19.22
C GLU A 347 -25.04 25.67 -19.51
N GLN A 348 -24.03 26.56 -19.54
CA GLN A 348 -22.63 26.16 -19.72
C GLN A 348 -22.11 25.27 -18.58
N LYS A 349 -22.50 25.57 -17.33
CA LYS A 349 -22.15 24.72 -16.17
C LYS A 349 -22.84 23.36 -16.24
N LYS A 350 -24.11 23.29 -16.63
CA LYS A 350 -24.85 22.02 -16.79
C LYS A 350 -24.20 21.12 -17.86
N ALA A 351 -23.86 21.67 -19.03
CA ALA A 351 -23.21 20.91 -20.08
C ALA A 351 -21.86 20.31 -19.63
N LYS A 352 -21.08 21.07 -18.85
CA LYS A 352 -19.80 20.60 -18.32
C LYS A 352 -19.96 19.52 -17.24
N ILE A 353 -21.01 19.60 -16.43
CA ILE A 353 -21.35 18.56 -15.44
C ILE A 353 -21.77 17.26 -16.14
N GLU A 354 -22.58 17.33 -17.19
CA GLU A 354 -22.97 16.15 -17.98
C GLU A 354 -21.76 15.48 -18.65
N GLN A 355 -20.84 16.28 -19.20
CA GLN A 355 -19.62 15.75 -19.81
C GLN A 355 -18.74 15.02 -18.78
N ASN A 356 -18.55 15.60 -17.58
CA ASN A 356 -17.80 14.96 -16.51
C ASN A 356 -18.50 13.68 -15.99
N LEU A 357 -19.83 13.65 -15.93
CA LEU A 357 -20.59 12.46 -15.54
C LEU A 357 -20.38 11.29 -16.51
N LEU A 358 -20.36 11.57 -17.83
CA LEU A 358 -20.06 10.58 -18.86
C LEU A 358 -18.63 10.03 -18.74
N GLU A 359 -17.65 10.90 -18.46
CA GLU A 359 -16.27 10.46 -18.22
C GLU A 359 -16.14 9.56 -16.98
N ILE A 360 -16.80 9.93 -15.87
CA ILE A 360 -16.83 9.11 -14.64
C ILE A 360 -17.47 7.74 -14.92
N GLN A 361 -18.58 7.69 -15.67
CA GLN A 361 -19.22 6.42 -16.04
C GLN A 361 -18.30 5.54 -16.90
N ASN A 362 -17.57 6.12 -17.84
CA ASN A 362 -16.62 5.38 -18.67
C ASN A 362 -15.42 4.86 -17.87
N ILE A 363 -14.92 5.64 -16.90
CA ILE A 363 -13.85 5.19 -16.00
C ILE A 363 -14.35 4.05 -15.12
N ASN A 364 -15.55 4.14 -14.56
CA ASN A 364 -16.12 3.08 -13.73
C ASN A 364 -16.30 1.77 -14.50
N LYS A 365 -16.75 1.81 -15.75
CA LYS A 365 -16.81 0.61 -16.61
C LYS A 365 -15.45 -0.05 -16.81
N LYS A 366 -14.40 0.74 -17.08
CA LYS A 366 -13.03 0.22 -17.21
C LYS A 366 -12.52 -0.39 -15.90
N VAL A 367 -12.88 0.19 -14.75
CA VAL A 367 -12.53 -0.36 -13.44
C VAL A 367 -13.21 -1.71 -13.20
N GLU A 368 -14.48 -1.85 -13.58
CA GLU A 368 -15.22 -3.12 -13.50
C GLU A 368 -14.61 -4.20 -14.41
N GLU A 369 -14.23 -3.86 -15.64
CA GLU A 369 -13.55 -4.77 -16.58
C GLU A 369 -12.22 -5.27 -15.99
N ILE A 370 -11.37 -4.37 -15.47
CA ILE A 370 -10.10 -4.73 -14.83
C ILE A 370 -10.34 -5.60 -13.58
N ALA A 371 -11.40 -5.34 -12.81
CA ALA A 371 -11.74 -6.14 -11.64
C ALA A 371 -12.16 -7.58 -12.01
N LEU A 372 -12.86 -7.75 -13.13
CA LEU A 372 -13.22 -9.06 -13.66
C LEU A 372 -11.99 -9.83 -14.18
N GLU A 373 -11.10 -9.17 -14.92
CA GLU A 373 -9.85 -9.77 -15.39
C GLU A 373 -8.95 -10.21 -14.22
N LYS A 374 -8.88 -9.39 -13.16
CA LYS A 374 -8.15 -9.73 -11.95
C LYS A 374 -8.72 -10.99 -11.28
N LYS A 375 -10.04 -11.08 -11.12
CA LYS A 375 -10.69 -12.26 -10.56
C LYS A 375 -10.41 -13.53 -11.38
N ALA A 376 -10.51 -13.45 -12.70
CA ALA A 376 -10.20 -14.57 -13.58
C ALA A 376 -8.74 -15.02 -13.46
N THR A 377 -7.82 -14.07 -13.29
CA THR A 377 -6.39 -14.35 -13.10
C THR A 377 -6.12 -15.00 -11.73
N ASP A 378 -6.75 -14.48 -10.67
CA ASP A 378 -6.64 -15.03 -9.32
C ASP A 378 -7.18 -16.48 -9.24
N GLU A 379 -8.29 -16.78 -9.93
CA GLU A 379 -8.81 -18.15 -10.05
C GLU A 379 -7.86 -19.09 -10.81
N SER A 380 -7.18 -18.59 -11.84
CA SER A 380 -6.18 -19.36 -12.58
C SER A 380 -4.95 -19.67 -11.73
N ILE A 381 -4.49 -18.70 -10.92
CA ILE A 381 -3.39 -18.89 -9.96
C ILE A 381 -3.78 -19.94 -8.92
N ALA A 382 -4.99 -19.87 -8.36
CA ALA A 382 -5.47 -20.85 -7.38
C ALA A 382 -5.47 -22.28 -7.95
N LYS A 383 -5.93 -22.48 -9.19
CA LYS A 383 -5.89 -23.78 -9.88
C LYS A 383 -4.46 -24.28 -10.09
N LEU A 384 -3.52 -23.40 -10.43
CA LEU A 384 -2.10 -23.74 -10.59
C LEU A 384 -1.45 -24.13 -9.26
N ASP A 385 -1.77 -23.43 -8.18
CA ASP A 385 -1.26 -23.76 -6.84
C ASP A 385 -1.79 -25.11 -6.34
N GLU A 386 -3.06 -25.43 -6.61
CA GLU A 386 -3.62 -26.75 -6.30
C GLU A 386 -2.94 -27.86 -7.10
N ALA A 387 -2.72 -27.65 -8.40
CA ALA A 387 -1.98 -28.59 -9.25
C ALA A 387 -0.53 -28.80 -8.76
N LEU A 388 0.16 -27.72 -8.37
CA LEU A 388 1.51 -27.79 -7.80
C LEU A 388 1.54 -28.53 -6.46
N SER A 389 0.52 -28.35 -5.61
CA SER A 389 0.38 -29.08 -4.35
C SER A 389 0.21 -30.58 -4.57
N ASN A 390 -0.65 -30.95 -5.52
CA ASN A 390 -0.88 -32.36 -5.89
C ASN A 390 0.41 -33.00 -6.44
N LEU A 391 1.11 -32.31 -7.35
CA LEU A 391 2.38 -32.80 -7.91
C LEU A 391 3.46 -32.98 -6.83
N ARG A 392 3.53 -32.06 -5.86
CA ARG A 392 4.46 -32.18 -4.71
C ARG A 392 4.11 -33.38 -3.82
N ASN A 393 2.83 -33.68 -3.64
CA ASN A 393 2.40 -34.84 -2.86
C ASN A 393 2.72 -36.15 -3.60
N GLU A 394 2.51 -36.21 -4.91
CA GLU A 394 2.94 -37.36 -5.73
C GLU A 394 4.46 -37.57 -5.67
N MET A 395 5.24 -36.50 -5.80
CA MET A 395 6.70 -36.58 -5.64
C MET A 395 7.10 -37.17 -4.30
N LYS A 396 6.51 -36.69 -3.19
CA LYS A 396 6.78 -37.24 -1.85
C LYS A 396 6.46 -38.73 -1.77
N GLN A 397 5.33 -39.17 -2.33
CA GLN A 397 4.96 -40.60 -2.32
C GLN A 397 5.96 -41.45 -3.13
N LYS A 398 6.40 -40.96 -4.29
CA LYS A 398 7.42 -41.65 -5.10
C LYS A 398 8.77 -41.70 -4.38
N ASP A 399 9.17 -40.62 -3.71
CA ASP A 399 10.40 -40.58 -2.91
C ASP A 399 10.37 -41.61 -1.76
N HIS A 400 9.25 -41.72 -1.04
CA HIS A 400 9.09 -42.74 0.01
C HIS A 400 9.20 -44.16 -0.56
N LYS A 401 8.62 -44.40 -1.75
CA LYS A 401 8.71 -45.70 -2.42
C LYS A 401 10.14 -46.01 -2.86
N ILE A 402 10.88 -45.01 -3.35
CA ILE A 402 12.30 -45.14 -3.71
C ILE A 402 13.14 -45.44 -2.46
N GLU A 403 12.91 -44.76 -1.34
CA GLU A 403 13.63 -45.04 -0.09
C GLU A 403 13.36 -46.45 0.42
N GLY A 404 12.11 -46.92 0.39
CA GLY A 404 11.76 -48.29 0.75
C GLY A 404 12.45 -49.34 -0.13
N LEU A 405 12.49 -49.13 -1.44
CA LEU A 405 13.21 -50.01 -2.38
C LEU A 405 14.73 -49.99 -2.15
N LYS A 406 15.30 -48.83 -1.84
CA LYS A 406 16.73 -48.72 -1.50
C LYS A 406 17.08 -49.48 -0.22
N ARG A 407 16.22 -49.45 0.80
CA ARG A 407 16.42 -50.25 2.03
C ARG A 407 16.42 -51.75 1.72
N LYS A 408 15.41 -52.23 1.00
CA LYS A 408 15.34 -53.64 0.56
C LYS A 408 16.56 -54.05 -0.28
N SER A 409 17.02 -53.19 -1.17
CA SER A 409 18.23 -53.46 -1.96
C SER A 409 19.50 -53.49 -1.10
N ALA A 410 19.60 -52.64 -0.08
CA ALA A 410 20.75 -52.64 0.83
C ALA A 410 20.78 -53.91 1.70
N GLU A 411 19.62 -54.35 2.20
CA GLU A 411 19.47 -55.61 2.94
C GLU A 411 19.92 -56.82 2.11
N LEU A 412 19.50 -56.90 0.84
CA LEU A 412 19.89 -57.97 -0.07
C LEU A 412 21.39 -57.96 -0.42
N VAL A 413 22.01 -56.78 -0.52
CA VAL A 413 23.45 -56.64 -0.82
C VAL A 413 24.31 -56.97 0.40
N GLU A 414 23.91 -56.56 1.61
CA GLU A 414 24.61 -56.93 2.84
C GLU A 414 24.48 -58.44 3.14
N GLY A 415 23.34 -59.06 2.83
CA GLY A 415 23.15 -60.51 2.91
C GLY A 415 24.11 -61.32 2.01
N LYS A 416 24.54 -60.76 0.87
CA LYS A 416 25.55 -61.39 0.01
C LYS A 416 26.98 -61.30 0.55
N GLN A 417 27.31 -60.25 1.31
CA GLN A 417 28.66 -60.05 1.85
C GLN A 417 28.91 -60.85 3.13
N ASN A 418 27.87 -61.11 3.92
CA ASN A 418 27.96 -61.95 5.12
C ASN A 418 26.88 -63.04 5.06
N ARG A 419 27.25 -64.22 4.54
CA ARG A 419 26.35 -65.40 4.46
C ARG A 419 25.70 -65.75 5.80
N ALA A 420 26.34 -65.40 6.92
CA ALA A 420 25.80 -65.59 8.27
C ALA A 420 24.55 -64.74 8.57
N ARG A 421 24.34 -63.58 7.94
CA ARG A 421 23.12 -62.76 8.14
C ARG A 421 21.88 -63.30 7.42
N LEU A 422 22.07 -64.23 6.48
CA LEU A 422 20.96 -64.87 5.76
C LEU A 422 20.13 -65.78 6.68
N PHE A 423 20.72 -66.27 7.77
CA PHE A 423 20.11 -67.16 8.76
C PHE A 423 19.64 -66.42 10.02
N GLY A 424 19.37 -65.10 9.93
CA GLY A 424 18.86 -64.28 11.02
C GLY A 424 19.67 -62.99 11.32
N PRO A 425 19.02 -61.93 11.84
CA PRO A 425 19.68 -60.65 12.14
C PRO A 425 20.69 -60.74 13.30
N ASP A 426 20.52 -61.69 14.22
CA ASP A 426 21.35 -61.85 15.41
C ASP A 426 22.43 -62.95 15.28
N THR A 427 22.48 -63.66 14.14
CA THR A 427 23.40 -64.78 13.91
C THR A 427 24.86 -64.40 14.04
N ILE A 428 25.24 -63.17 13.64
CA ILE A 428 26.60 -62.64 13.87
C ILE A 428 26.90 -62.42 15.35
N LYS A 429 25.90 -62.00 16.14
CA LYS A 429 26.07 -61.80 17.59
C LYS A 429 26.26 -63.16 18.27
N ILE A 430 25.48 -64.16 17.90
CA ILE A 430 25.56 -65.53 18.42
C ILE A 430 26.95 -66.13 18.10
N LEU A 431 27.44 -66.00 16.86
CA LEU A 431 28.79 -66.46 16.50
C LEU A 431 29.90 -65.76 17.31
N ASN A 432 29.77 -64.46 17.57
CA ASN A 432 30.71 -63.72 18.42
C ASN A 432 30.63 -64.15 19.90
N LEU A 433 29.45 -64.48 20.42
CA LEU A 433 29.26 -64.97 21.78
C LEU A 433 29.85 -66.38 21.94
N ILE A 434 29.64 -67.28 20.97
CA ILE A 434 30.28 -68.61 20.94
C ILE A 434 31.80 -68.46 20.92
N ALA A 435 32.35 -67.55 20.13
CA ALA A 435 33.79 -67.29 20.08
C ALA A 435 34.33 -66.75 21.41
N LYS A 436 33.56 -65.91 22.12
CA LYS A 436 33.95 -65.30 23.40
C LYS A 436 33.91 -66.30 24.57
N PHE A 437 32.92 -67.20 24.60
CA PHE A 437 32.75 -68.20 25.65
C PHE A 437 33.32 -69.58 25.29
N LYS A 438 34.18 -69.66 24.27
CA LYS A 438 34.78 -70.90 23.76
C LYS A 438 35.45 -71.77 24.84
N ALA A 439 36.02 -71.14 25.88
CA ALA A 439 36.68 -71.82 26.99
C ALA A 439 35.71 -72.32 28.09
N SER A 440 34.45 -71.88 28.06
CA SER A 440 33.39 -72.27 29.02
C SER A 440 32.64 -73.53 28.58
N PHE A 441 32.69 -73.86 27.28
CA PHE A 441 32.10 -75.07 26.73
C PHE A 441 33.08 -76.23 26.78
N SER A 442 32.60 -77.45 27.04
CA SER A 442 33.43 -78.66 26.88
C SER A 442 33.81 -78.89 25.42
N SER A 443 32.93 -78.51 24.48
CA SER A 443 33.24 -78.37 23.05
C SER A 443 32.34 -77.30 22.44
N PRO A 444 32.88 -76.40 21.60
CA PRO A 444 32.12 -75.25 21.13
C PRO A 444 30.94 -75.68 20.23
N PRO A 445 29.75 -75.07 20.39
CA PRO A 445 28.61 -75.31 19.52
C PRO A 445 28.95 -75.08 18.04
N ILE A 446 28.51 -75.99 17.16
CA ILE A 446 28.76 -75.97 15.72
C ILE A 446 27.49 -75.47 15.01
N GLY A 447 27.54 -74.29 14.41
CA GLY A 447 26.42 -73.76 13.63
C GLY A 447 26.58 -72.30 13.21
N PRO A 448 25.58 -71.72 12.52
CA PRO A 448 24.34 -72.38 12.08
C PRO A 448 24.61 -73.40 10.96
N ILE A 449 23.89 -74.53 10.97
CA ILE A 449 24.13 -75.65 10.03
C ILE A 449 24.09 -75.20 8.56
N GLY A 450 23.23 -74.25 8.21
CA GLY A 450 23.13 -73.72 6.84
C GLY A 450 24.40 -73.01 6.35
N LEU A 451 25.28 -72.55 7.24
CA LEU A 451 26.60 -72.00 6.85
C LEU A 451 27.62 -73.10 6.49
N LEU A 452 27.41 -74.31 7.01
CA LEU A 452 28.32 -75.45 6.90
C LEU A 452 27.95 -76.40 5.75
N ILE A 453 26.76 -76.25 5.18
CA ILE A 453 26.27 -77.04 4.05
C ILE A 453 26.53 -76.30 2.74
N GLN A 454 27.13 -77.00 1.79
CA GLN A 454 27.27 -76.53 0.41
C GLN A 454 26.62 -77.54 -0.53
N VAL A 455 25.67 -77.07 -1.34
CA VAL A 455 25.03 -77.89 -2.39
C VAL A 455 25.90 -77.82 -3.64
N ASN A 456 26.32 -78.98 -4.14
CA ASN A 456 27.21 -79.06 -5.30
C ASN A 456 26.52 -78.67 -6.62
N ASP A 457 25.23 -78.97 -6.75
CA ASP A 457 24.43 -78.65 -7.94
C ASP A 457 23.37 -77.58 -7.60
N PRO A 458 23.46 -76.37 -8.22
CA PRO A 458 22.55 -75.25 -7.97
C PRO A 458 21.06 -75.56 -8.20
N GLN A 459 20.73 -76.57 -9.02
CA GLN A 459 19.33 -76.89 -9.33
C GLN A 459 18.57 -77.44 -8.11
N TRP A 460 19.28 -78.03 -7.15
CA TRP A 460 18.69 -78.65 -5.96
C TRP A 460 18.62 -77.71 -4.76
N VAL A 461 19.11 -76.47 -4.86
CA VAL A 461 19.19 -75.52 -3.73
C VAL A 461 17.82 -75.29 -3.08
N ILE A 462 16.78 -75.03 -3.89
CA ILE A 462 15.42 -74.79 -3.39
C ILE A 462 14.85 -76.05 -2.71
N ALA A 463 15.13 -77.23 -3.26
CA ALA A 463 14.66 -78.50 -2.69
C ALA A 463 15.35 -78.83 -1.35
N VAL A 464 16.67 -78.58 -1.26
CA VAL A 464 17.46 -78.76 -0.04
C VAL A 464 17.07 -77.74 1.03
N GLU A 465 16.81 -76.49 0.64
CA GLU A 465 16.33 -75.43 1.55
C GLU A 465 14.94 -75.76 2.10
N ALA A 466 14.02 -76.24 1.25
CA ALA A 466 12.70 -76.67 1.67
C ALA A 466 12.73 -77.89 2.60
N ALA A 467 13.66 -78.84 2.37
CA ALA A 467 13.78 -80.05 3.19
C ALA A 467 14.39 -79.79 4.57
N LEU A 468 15.38 -78.89 4.66
CA LEU A 468 16.09 -78.60 5.91
C LEU A 468 15.45 -77.47 6.71
N HIS A 469 14.83 -76.48 6.05
CA HIS A 469 14.11 -75.35 6.63
C HIS A 469 14.69 -74.85 7.97
N GLY A 470 14.01 -75.07 9.09
CA GLY A 470 14.41 -74.61 10.43
C GLY A 470 15.69 -75.26 10.98
N LEU A 471 16.13 -76.40 10.44
CA LEU A 471 17.42 -77.01 10.80
C LEU A 471 18.60 -76.19 10.26
N LEU A 472 18.41 -75.37 9.22
CA LEU A 472 19.48 -74.52 8.68
C LEU A 472 19.91 -73.43 9.67
N GLU A 473 19.03 -73.02 10.57
CA GLU A 473 19.30 -72.04 11.64
C GLU A 473 19.78 -72.70 12.94
N ALA A 474 19.76 -74.03 13.03
CA ALA A 474 20.09 -74.76 14.25
C ALA A 474 21.60 -74.86 14.52
N TYR A 475 21.95 -75.08 15.79
CA TYR A 475 23.32 -75.28 16.28
C TYR A 475 23.44 -76.64 16.96
N ILE A 476 24.55 -77.34 16.71
CA ILE A 476 24.84 -78.66 17.26
C ILE A 476 25.74 -78.50 18.49
N CYS A 477 25.28 -78.99 19.64
CA CYS A 477 26.05 -79.02 20.89
C CYS A 477 26.45 -80.46 21.24
N THR A 478 27.63 -80.66 21.84
CA THR A 478 28.21 -81.99 22.06
C THR A 478 27.62 -82.74 23.26
N ASN A 479 27.14 -82.03 24.28
CA ASN A 479 26.53 -82.63 25.47
C ASN A 479 25.38 -81.75 26.02
N SER A 480 24.57 -82.31 26.92
CA SER A 480 23.40 -81.63 27.49
C SER A 480 23.76 -80.41 28.38
N GLN A 481 24.96 -80.37 28.95
CA GLN A 481 25.43 -79.24 29.76
C GLN A 481 25.76 -78.03 28.86
N ASP A 482 26.46 -78.26 27.75
CA ASP A 482 26.79 -77.26 26.75
C ASP A 482 25.53 -76.72 26.05
N THR A 483 24.50 -77.55 25.85
CA THR A 483 23.20 -77.09 25.33
C THR A 483 22.51 -76.10 26.26
N LYS A 484 22.51 -76.37 27.57
CA LYS A 484 21.92 -75.45 28.56
C LYS A 484 22.71 -74.16 28.63
N HIS A 485 24.04 -74.25 28.64
CA HIS A 485 24.91 -73.08 28.66
C HIS A 485 24.79 -72.22 27.39
N PHE A 486 24.57 -72.83 26.23
CA PHE A 486 24.33 -72.12 24.97
C PHE A 486 23.00 -71.36 24.94
N VAL A 487 21.96 -71.86 25.59
CA VAL A 487 20.65 -71.19 25.68
C VAL A 487 20.66 -70.05 26.71
N GLU A 488 21.54 -70.10 27.71
CA GLU A 488 21.69 -69.07 28.74
C GLU A 488 22.46 -67.81 28.28
N ILE A 489 23.27 -67.93 27.22
CA ILE A 489 24.07 -66.85 26.61
C ILE A 489 23.30 -66.21 25.45
#